data_AF-A0A8C6GA13-F1
#
_entry.id   AF-A0A8C6GA13-F1
#
_cell.length_a   1.000
_cell.length_b   1.000
_cell.length_c   1.000
_cell.angle_alpha   90.00
_cell.angle_beta   90.00
_cell.angle_gamma   90.00
#
_symmetry.space_group_name_H-M   'P 1'
#
loop_
_entity.id
_entity.type
_entity.pdbx_description
1 polymer ?
#
loop_
_entity_poly.entity_id
_entity_poly.type
_entity_poly.pdbx_seq_one_letter_code
_entity_poly.pdbx_strand_id
1 'polypeptide(L)'
;MPTDIKDTLPLIAQVSHPHSWPGDKGTNMSQPERDNCSFDSVDKLTSTLQLAVHIPTFLLGLVLNLLAIRGFSAFLKKKKLDYIATSIYMINLAVFDLLLVLSLPFKMVLPQVESPSPAFCTLVECLYFISMYGSVFTICFISLDRFLAIQYPILASHLRSPRKTFGICCIIWMLVWIGSIPIYTFHREVERYKCFHNMSDVTWSASVFFPLEIFGFLLPMGIMGFCSYRSIHILLRRPDSTEDWVQQRDTKGRVQKRACIWTIATNLVIFVVSFLPVHLGFFLQYLVRNRFILDCRMKQGISLFLQLSLCFSNINCCLDVFCYYFVIKEFRMRIKAHRPSTIQLVNQDTMVSRG
;
A
#
# COMPACT_ATOMS: atom_id res chain seq x y z
N MET A 1 68.60 -40.41 -20.54
CA MET A 1 69.27 -39.25 -21.14
C MET A 1 68.49 -38.83 -22.38
N PRO A 2 68.42 -37.53 -22.73
CA PRO A 2 68.39 -36.39 -21.79
C PRO A 2 67.43 -35.25 -22.24
N THR A 3 67.18 -34.28 -21.34
CA THR A 3 67.03 -32.81 -21.60
C THR A 3 65.95 -32.26 -22.57
N ASP A 4 65.26 -31.14 -22.31
CA ASP A 4 65.05 -30.33 -21.08
C ASP A 4 64.00 -29.21 -21.33
N ILE A 5 63.69 -28.38 -20.30
CA ILE A 5 63.42 -26.90 -20.34
C ILE A 5 62.44 -26.36 -21.44
N LYS A 6 61.44 -25.49 -21.21
CA LYS A 6 60.90 -24.68 -20.10
C LYS A 6 59.52 -24.15 -20.58
N ASP A 7 58.65 -23.44 -19.84
CA ASP A 7 58.58 -22.90 -18.46
C ASP A 7 57.06 -22.96 -18.07
N THR A 8 56.46 -22.40 -17.01
CA THR A 8 56.84 -21.43 -15.96
C THR A 8 56.06 -21.76 -14.68
N LEU A 9 56.36 -21.08 -13.58
CA LEU A 9 55.58 -21.04 -12.31
C LEU A 9 55.39 -19.53 -11.89
N PRO A 10 54.81 -19.12 -10.73
CA PRO A 10 54.69 -19.83 -9.45
C PRO A 10 53.29 -19.93 -8.81
N LEU A 11 53.26 -20.76 -7.77
CA LEU A 11 52.17 -21.06 -6.84
C LEU A 11 52.81 -21.01 -5.43
N ILE A 12 52.03 -21.22 -4.35
CA ILE A 12 52.46 -21.52 -2.97
C ILE A 12 52.86 -20.28 -2.11
N ALA A 13 52.14 -20.08 -0.99
CA ALA A 13 52.73 -20.06 0.36
C ALA A 13 51.64 -19.96 1.47
N GLN A 14 51.51 -21.01 2.27
CA GLN A 14 51.17 -20.88 3.70
C GLN A 14 52.44 -21.17 4.50
N VAL A 15 52.84 -20.28 5.40
CA VAL A 15 53.86 -20.53 6.45
C VAL A 15 53.42 -19.81 7.73
N SER A 16 53.73 -20.41 8.88
CA SER A 16 53.35 -19.93 10.22
C SER A 16 54.32 -18.90 10.82
N HIS A 17 53.85 -18.24 11.88
CA HIS A 17 54.64 -17.56 12.93
C HIS A 17 55.92 -18.32 13.34
N PRO A 18 57.00 -17.65 13.83
CA PRO A 18 56.91 -16.62 14.89
C PRO A 18 57.88 -15.42 14.83
N HIS A 19 57.59 -14.39 15.66
CA HIS A 19 58.60 -13.60 16.37
C HIS A 19 57.98 -12.91 17.59
N SER A 20 58.74 -12.82 18.68
CA SER A 20 58.37 -12.13 19.92
C SER A 20 59.47 -11.17 20.35
N TRP A 21 59.08 -9.97 20.79
CA TRP A 21 59.89 -9.05 21.62
C TRP A 21 58.97 -8.37 22.65
N PRO A 22 59.49 -7.94 23.82
CA PRO A 22 58.66 -7.71 25.00
C PRO A 22 58.36 -6.23 25.27
N GLY A 23 57.18 -5.99 25.84
CA GLY A 23 56.94 -4.94 26.82
C GLY A 23 56.84 -3.49 26.33
N ASP A 24 55.60 -3.02 26.15
CA ASP A 24 55.19 -1.81 26.87
C ASP A 24 53.76 -1.95 27.43
N LYS A 25 53.33 -0.97 28.20
CA LYS A 25 52.32 -1.08 29.26
C LYS A 25 50.90 -1.27 28.73
N GLY A 26 50.11 -2.03 29.49
CA GLY A 26 48.77 -2.43 29.09
C GLY A 26 47.76 -1.28 29.09
N THR A 27 46.95 -1.24 28.03
CA THR A 27 45.59 -0.71 28.04
C THR A 27 44.64 -1.86 27.77
N ASN A 28 43.64 -2.07 28.63
CA ASN A 28 42.61 -3.09 28.40
C ASN A 28 41.79 -2.69 27.17
N MET A 29 42.08 -3.30 26.02
CA MET A 29 41.29 -3.15 24.80
C MET A 29 39.92 -3.81 25.04
N SER A 30 38.95 -3.02 25.49
CA SER A 30 37.59 -3.47 25.73
C SER A 30 37.02 -4.11 24.47
N GLN A 31 36.55 -5.36 24.59
CA GLN A 31 35.69 -5.95 23.58
C GLN A 31 34.51 -4.99 23.33
N PRO A 32 34.07 -4.77 22.08
CA PRO A 32 32.93 -3.90 21.81
C PRO A 32 31.71 -4.50 22.51
N GLU A 33 31.19 -3.78 23.50
CA GLU A 33 30.06 -4.25 24.29
C GLU A 33 28.84 -4.45 23.38
N ARG A 34 28.07 -5.51 23.64
CA ARG A 34 26.76 -5.67 23.01
C ARG A 34 25.79 -4.76 23.75
N ASP A 35 25.63 -3.54 23.24
CA ASP A 35 24.65 -2.54 23.67
C ASP A 35 23.23 -3.10 23.69
N ASN A 36 22.88 -3.77 24.78
CA ASN A 36 21.55 -4.33 25.03
C ASN A 36 20.59 -3.20 25.44
N CYS A 37 20.17 -2.40 24.46
CA CYS A 37 19.09 -1.43 24.65
C CYS A 37 17.81 -2.16 25.13
N SER A 38 17.25 -1.77 26.28
CA SER A 38 15.90 -2.20 26.69
C SER A 38 14.83 -1.50 25.84
N PHE A 39 13.75 -2.22 25.52
CA PHE A 39 12.59 -1.72 24.77
C PHE A 39 11.28 -1.80 25.56
N ASP A 40 11.27 -2.39 26.76
CA ASP A 40 10.10 -2.70 27.60
C ASP A 40 9.06 -1.58 27.71
N SER A 41 9.51 -0.32 27.82
CA SER A 41 8.63 0.85 27.93
C SER A 41 8.00 1.24 26.59
N VAL A 42 8.73 1.08 25.48
CA VAL A 42 8.22 1.24 24.11
C VAL A 42 7.22 0.14 23.80
N ASP A 43 7.51 -1.10 24.19
CA ASP A 43 6.69 -2.28 23.88
C ASP A 43 5.36 -2.25 24.66
N LYS A 44 5.36 -1.83 25.93
CA LYS A 44 4.14 -1.63 26.74
C LYS A 44 3.25 -0.51 26.17
N LEU A 45 3.84 0.63 25.82
CA LEU A 45 3.11 1.74 25.20
C LEU A 45 2.53 1.33 23.84
N THR A 46 3.36 0.69 23.01
CA THR A 46 2.99 0.18 21.69
C THR A 46 1.85 -0.83 21.78
N SER A 47 1.93 -1.83 22.66
CA SER A 47 0.88 -2.85 22.83
C SER A 47 -0.45 -2.23 23.24
N THR A 48 -0.41 -1.23 24.13
CA THR A 48 -1.62 -0.50 24.58
C THR A 48 -2.27 0.28 23.44
N LEU A 49 -1.47 0.98 22.63
CA LEU A 49 -1.96 1.78 21.50
C LEU A 49 -2.41 0.89 20.33
N GLN A 50 -1.71 -0.21 20.05
CA GLN A 50 -2.12 -1.23 19.09
C GLN A 50 -3.51 -1.79 19.45
N LEU A 51 -3.75 -2.14 20.73
CA LEU A 51 -5.05 -2.63 21.18
C LEU A 51 -6.15 -1.59 20.98
N ALA A 52 -5.89 -0.33 21.37
CA ALA A 52 -6.83 0.79 21.27
C ALA A 52 -7.18 1.17 19.81
N VAL A 53 -6.27 1.00 18.85
CA VAL A 53 -6.48 1.32 17.42
C VAL A 53 -7.03 0.11 16.65
N HIS A 54 -6.44 -1.07 16.83
CA HIS A 54 -6.77 -2.24 16.01
C HIS A 54 -8.13 -2.85 16.35
N ILE A 55 -8.63 -2.78 17.59
CA ILE A 55 -9.98 -3.30 17.91
C ILE A 55 -11.07 -2.49 17.16
N PRO A 56 -11.14 -1.14 17.25
CA PRO A 56 -12.06 -0.35 16.44
C PRO A 56 -11.86 -0.56 14.94
N THR A 57 -10.60 -0.60 14.46
CA THR A 57 -10.27 -0.80 13.04
C THR A 57 -10.75 -2.16 12.53
N PHE A 58 -10.59 -3.23 13.31
CA PHE A 58 -11.09 -4.56 12.98
C PHE A 58 -12.62 -4.57 12.85
N LEU A 59 -13.34 -4.09 13.87
CA LEU A 59 -14.81 -4.10 13.89
C LEU A 59 -15.39 -3.23 12.77
N LEU A 60 -14.86 -2.01 12.61
CA LEU A 60 -15.33 -1.05 11.61
C LEU A 60 -14.96 -1.50 10.19
N GLY A 61 -13.70 -1.87 9.95
CA GLY A 61 -13.19 -2.27 8.64
C GLY A 61 -13.84 -3.55 8.12
N LEU A 62 -14.11 -4.52 9.00
CA LEU A 62 -14.86 -5.74 8.65
C LEU A 62 -16.28 -5.40 8.15
N VAL A 63 -17.02 -4.58 8.91
CA VAL A 63 -18.39 -4.18 8.54
C VAL A 63 -18.40 -3.35 7.26
N LEU A 64 -17.53 -2.34 7.15
CA LEU A 64 -17.49 -1.43 6.00
C LEU A 64 -17.11 -2.14 4.70
N ASN A 65 -16.12 -3.03 4.72
CA ASN A 65 -15.66 -3.71 3.50
C ASN A 65 -16.60 -4.85 3.07
N LEU A 66 -17.24 -5.56 4.01
CA LEU A 66 -18.35 -6.47 3.67
C LEU A 66 -19.54 -5.73 3.02
N LEU A 67 -19.90 -4.54 3.55
CA LEU A 67 -20.93 -3.69 2.95
C LEU A 67 -20.51 -3.13 1.58
N ALA A 68 -19.24 -2.77 1.40
CA ALA A 68 -18.69 -2.34 0.11
C ALA A 68 -18.79 -3.46 -0.93
N ILE A 69 -18.28 -4.67 -0.63
CA ILE A 69 -18.36 -5.83 -1.53
C ILE A 69 -19.81 -6.14 -1.90
N ARG A 70 -20.74 -6.14 -0.92
CA ARG A 70 -22.18 -6.34 -1.17
C ARG A 70 -22.76 -5.25 -2.09
N GLY A 71 -22.40 -3.99 -1.86
CA GLY A 71 -22.87 -2.83 -2.64
C GLY A 71 -22.37 -2.85 -4.08
N PHE A 72 -21.06 -2.96 -4.29
CA PHE A 72 -20.45 -2.98 -5.62
C PHE A 72 -20.83 -4.26 -6.40
N SER A 73 -20.94 -5.42 -5.75
CA SER A 73 -21.46 -6.64 -6.39
C SER A 73 -22.91 -6.49 -6.86
N ALA A 74 -23.74 -5.73 -6.13
CA ALA A 74 -25.10 -5.41 -6.56
C ALA A 74 -25.14 -4.43 -7.75
N PHE A 75 -24.11 -3.61 -7.95
CA PHE A 75 -23.96 -2.78 -9.16
C PHE A 75 -23.45 -3.59 -10.36
N LEU A 76 -22.50 -4.52 -10.16
CA LEU A 76 -22.06 -5.48 -11.18
C LEU A 76 -23.24 -6.29 -11.74
N LYS A 77 -24.07 -6.87 -10.86
CA LYS A 77 -25.29 -7.61 -11.25
C LYS A 77 -26.29 -6.77 -12.05
N LYS A 78 -26.29 -5.44 -11.88
CA LYS A 78 -27.16 -4.49 -12.60
C LYS A 78 -26.56 -4.00 -13.94
N LYS A 79 -25.45 -4.59 -14.40
CA LYS A 79 -24.83 -4.40 -15.74
C LYS A 79 -24.68 -2.93 -16.20
N LYS A 80 -24.49 -1.98 -15.28
CA LYS A 80 -24.30 -0.55 -15.65
C LYS A 80 -22.89 -0.31 -16.17
N LEU A 81 -22.75 -0.38 -17.49
CA LEU A 81 -21.49 -0.53 -18.23
C LEU A 81 -20.36 0.39 -17.75
N ASP A 82 -20.60 1.71 -17.68
CA ASP A 82 -19.60 2.74 -17.32
C ASP A 82 -18.95 2.55 -15.93
N TYR A 83 -19.58 1.77 -15.04
CA TYR A 83 -19.21 1.64 -13.62
C TYR A 83 -18.66 0.26 -13.27
N ILE A 84 -18.66 -0.69 -14.21
CA ILE A 84 -18.20 -2.06 -13.95
C ILE A 84 -16.72 -2.07 -13.58
N ALA A 85 -15.85 -1.38 -14.34
CA ALA A 85 -14.42 -1.31 -14.06
C ALA A 85 -14.12 -0.74 -12.66
N THR A 86 -14.69 0.41 -12.31
CA THR A 86 -14.51 0.97 -10.94
C THR A 86 -15.06 0.02 -9.88
N SER A 87 -16.20 -0.64 -10.11
CA SER A 87 -16.76 -1.59 -9.14
C SER A 87 -15.86 -2.81 -8.90
N ILE A 88 -15.14 -3.29 -9.94
CA ILE A 88 -14.15 -4.37 -9.79
C ILE A 88 -12.98 -3.90 -8.92
N TYR A 89 -12.42 -2.71 -9.17
CA TYR A 89 -11.33 -2.18 -8.33
C TYR A 89 -11.77 -1.95 -6.87
N MET A 90 -12.96 -1.40 -6.61
CA MET A 90 -13.43 -1.22 -5.22
C MET A 90 -13.65 -2.55 -4.50
N ILE A 91 -14.03 -3.63 -5.21
CA ILE A 91 -14.11 -4.98 -4.63
C ILE A 91 -12.72 -5.56 -4.37
N ASN A 92 -11.76 -5.36 -5.28
CA ASN A 92 -10.39 -5.84 -5.10
C ASN A 92 -9.71 -5.17 -3.88
N LEU A 93 -9.91 -3.86 -3.73
CA LEU A 93 -9.47 -3.09 -2.56
C LEU A 93 -10.11 -3.63 -1.28
N ALA A 94 -11.44 -3.76 -1.25
CA ALA A 94 -12.17 -4.30 -0.10
C ALA A 94 -11.78 -5.75 0.27
N VAL A 95 -11.26 -6.55 -0.66
CA VAL A 95 -10.74 -7.89 -0.35
C VAL A 95 -9.36 -7.82 0.32
N PHE A 96 -8.45 -6.94 -0.14
CA PHE A 96 -7.20 -6.67 0.57
C PHE A 96 -7.46 -6.07 1.96
N ASP A 97 -8.38 -5.13 2.07
CA ASP A 97 -8.81 -4.55 3.36
C ASP A 97 -9.39 -5.61 4.32
N LEU A 98 -10.14 -6.58 3.82
CA LEU A 98 -10.64 -7.69 4.63
C LEU A 98 -9.52 -8.60 5.13
N LEU A 99 -8.51 -8.88 4.30
CA LEU A 99 -7.34 -9.66 4.72
C LEU A 99 -6.45 -8.91 5.71
N LEU A 100 -6.37 -7.57 5.60
CA LEU A 100 -5.71 -6.71 6.58
C LEU A 100 -6.40 -6.82 7.94
N VAL A 101 -7.71 -6.58 8.01
CA VAL A 101 -8.43 -6.64 9.30
C VAL A 101 -8.45 -8.05 9.89
N LEU A 102 -8.57 -9.10 9.07
CA LEU A 102 -8.47 -10.49 9.55
C LEU A 102 -7.09 -10.82 10.12
N SER A 103 -6.03 -10.13 9.68
CA SER A 103 -4.67 -10.26 10.25
C SER A 103 -4.47 -9.44 11.55
N LEU A 104 -5.29 -8.42 11.83
CA LEU A 104 -5.10 -7.55 13.01
C LEU A 104 -5.23 -8.28 14.38
N PRO A 105 -6.21 -9.18 14.62
CA PRO A 105 -6.26 -9.96 15.86
C PRO A 105 -4.97 -10.74 16.12
N PHE A 106 -4.45 -11.41 15.08
CA PHE A 106 -3.20 -12.17 15.17
C PHE A 106 -1.99 -11.25 15.36
N LYS A 107 -1.97 -10.07 14.73
CA LYS A 107 -0.92 -9.06 14.92
C LYS A 107 -0.82 -8.56 16.37
N MET A 108 -1.94 -8.51 17.10
CA MET A 108 -1.96 -8.15 18.53
C MET A 108 -1.53 -9.31 19.44
N VAL A 109 -1.94 -10.54 19.12
CA VAL A 109 -1.78 -11.70 20.02
C VAL A 109 -0.45 -12.44 19.83
N LEU A 110 -0.06 -12.72 18.59
CA LEU A 110 1.11 -13.55 18.28
C LEU A 110 2.48 -13.03 18.75
N PRO A 111 2.71 -11.72 18.99
CA PRO A 111 3.96 -11.26 19.64
C PRO A 111 4.09 -11.67 21.11
N GLN A 112 2.95 -11.96 21.77
CA GLN A 112 2.83 -12.19 23.21
C GLN A 112 2.64 -13.67 23.60
N VAL A 113 2.33 -14.54 22.64
CA VAL A 113 2.11 -15.98 22.85
C VAL A 113 2.95 -16.80 21.88
N GLU A 114 3.24 -18.06 22.21
CA GLU A 114 3.85 -18.97 21.25
C GLU A 114 2.89 -19.27 20.09
N SER A 115 3.37 -19.13 18.85
CA SER A 115 2.54 -19.32 17.67
C SER A 115 2.18 -20.81 17.47
N PRO A 116 0.94 -21.17 17.07
CA PRO A 116 0.54 -22.57 16.85
C PRO A 116 1.43 -23.34 15.85
N SER A 117 2.04 -22.64 14.91
CA SER A 117 3.21 -23.09 14.17
C SER A 117 3.92 -21.88 13.53
N PRO A 118 5.24 -21.97 13.24
CA PRO A 118 5.94 -20.93 12.48
C PRO A 118 5.27 -20.64 11.13
N ALA A 119 4.82 -21.70 10.42
CA ALA A 119 4.15 -21.57 9.12
C ALA A 119 2.83 -20.80 9.19
N PHE A 120 2.02 -20.99 10.24
CA PHE A 120 0.81 -20.19 10.46
C PHE A 120 1.16 -18.70 10.65
N CYS A 121 2.21 -18.41 11.41
CA CYS A 121 2.61 -17.05 11.66
C CYS A 121 3.18 -16.35 10.41
N THR A 122 4.07 -17.00 9.66
CA THR A 122 4.56 -16.50 8.36
C THR A 122 3.41 -16.27 7.38
N LEU A 123 2.38 -17.12 7.37
CA LEU A 123 1.18 -16.91 6.55
C LEU A 123 0.43 -15.63 6.95
N VAL A 124 0.20 -15.40 8.25
CA VAL A 124 -0.46 -14.18 8.76
C VAL A 124 0.35 -12.92 8.42
N GLU A 125 1.67 -12.96 8.53
CA GLU A 125 2.53 -11.84 8.14
C GLU A 125 2.48 -11.60 6.63
N CYS A 126 2.63 -12.65 5.80
CA CYS A 126 2.51 -12.52 4.36
C CYS A 126 1.15 -11.92 3.97
N LEU A 127 0.04 -12.37 4.57
CA LEU A 127 -1.29 -11.78 4.35
C LEU A 127 -1.36 -10.31 4.76
N TYR A 128 -0.74 -9.91 5.87
CA TYR A 128 -0.66 -8.51 6.30
C TYR A 128 0.05 -7.63 5.26
N PHE A 129 1.24 -8.04 4.79
CA PHE A 129 2.00 -7.27 3.78
C PHE A 129 1.38 -7.34 2.37
N ILE A 130 0.84 -8.49 1.97
CA ILE A 130 0.06 -8.65 0.72
C ILE A 130 -1.13 -7.70 0.69
N SER A 131 -1.80 -7.51 1.82
CA SER A 131 -2.91 -6.57 1.95
C SER A 131 -2.44 -5.12 1.82
N MET A 132 -1.37 -4.75 2.54
CA MET A 132 -0.78 -3.40 2.47
C MET A 132 -0.37 -3.02 1.04
N TYR A 133 0.48 -3.81 0.39
CA TYR A 133 0.92 -3.54 -0.98
C TYR A 133 -0.21 -3.72 -2.00
N GLY A 134 -1.15 -4.64 -1.75
CA GLY A 134 -2.33 -4.87 -2.58
C GLY A 134 -3.25 -3.66 -2.64
N SER A 135 -3.50 -3.02 -1.50
CA SER A 135 -4.21 -1.74 -1.41
C SER A 135 -3.42 -0.61 -2.08
N VAL A 136 -2.10 -0.49 -1.82
CA VAL A 136 -1.22 0.51 -2.49
C VAL A 136 -1.31 0.43 -4.01
N PHE A 137 -1.14 -0.75 -4.60
CA PHE A 137 -1.25 -0.93 -6.05
C PHE A 137 -2.69 -0.73 -6.56
N THR A 138 -3.71 -1.19 -5.84
CA THR A 138 -5.11 -1.03 -6.26
C THR A 138 -5.52 0.45 -6.28
N ILE A 139 -5.16 1.24 -5.25
CA ILE A 139 -5.40 2.68 -5.20
C ILE A 139 -4.62 3.40 -6.33
N CYS A 140 -3.38 2.96 -6.62
CA CYS A 140 -2.61 3.46 -7.76
C CYS A 140 -3.29 3.22 -9.11
N PHE A 141 -3.84 2.02 -9.35
CA PHE A 141 -4.60 1.73 -10.58
C PHE A 141 -5.95 2.47 -10.64
N ILE A 142 -6.60 2.76 -9.50
CA ILE A 142 -7.78 3.63 -9.44
C ILE A 142 -7.42 5.08 -9.82
N SER A 143 -6.30 5.60 -9.33
CA SER A 143 -5.79 6.94 -9.69
C SER A 143 -5.46 7.05 -11.19
N LEU A 144 -4.80 6.03 -11.75
CA LEU A 144 -4.51 5.93 -13.17
C LEU A 144 -5.79 5.83 -14.03
N ASP A 145 -6.77 5.01 -13.65
CA ASP A 145 -8.10 4.93 -14.28
C ASP A 145 -8.80 6.30 -14.30
N ARG A 146 -8.72 7.06 -13.21
CA ARG A 146 -9.30 8.40 -13.11
C ARG A 146 -8.59 9.41 -14.00
N PHE A 147 -7.25 9.42 -14.02
CA PHE A 147 -6.48 10.28 -14.92
C PHE A 147 -6.78 9.98 -16.40
N LEU A 148 -6.76 8.71 -16.80
CA LEU A 148 -7.08 8.29 -18.17
C LEU A 148 -8.51 8.70 -18.58
N ALA A 149 -9.49 8.55 -17.68
CA ALA A 149 -10.87 8.96 -17.95
C ALA A 149 -11.08 10.49 -18.05
N ILE A 150 -10.19 11.29 -17.46
CA ILE A 150 -10.22 12.76 -17.55
C ILE A 150 -9.50 13.25 -18.80
N GLN A 151 -8.31 12.73 -19.09
CA GLN A 151 -7.44 13.21 -20.17
C GLN A 151 -7.72 12.53 -21.54
N TYR A 152 -8.07 11.25 -21.55
CA TYR A 152 -8.21 10.43 -22.76
C TYR A 152 -9.51 9.60 -22.76
N PRO A 153 -10.70 10.24 -22.77
CA PRO A 153 -11.97 9.54 -22.55
C PRO A 153 -12.28 8.40 -23.53
N ILE A 154 -11.86 8.52 -24.80
CA ILE A 154 -12.02 7.47 -25.82
C ILE A 154 -11.18 6.23 -25.45
N LEU A 155 -9.89 6.44 -25.11
CA LEU A 155 -8.99 5.37 -24.68
C LEU A 155 -9.47 4.74 -23.36
N ALA A 156 -9.92 5.56 -22.40
CA ALA A 156 -10.45 5.08 -21.12
C ALA A 156 -11.69 4.20 -21.30
N SER A 157 -12.57 4.52 -22.24
CA SER A 157 -13.72 3.67 -22.61
C SER A 157 -13.26 2.27 -23.06
N HIS A 158 -12.24 2.20 -23.94
CA HIS A 158 -11.68 0.92 -24.40
C HIS A 158 -10.87 0.18 -23.32
N LEU A 159 -10.24 0.89 -22.37
CA LEU A 159 -9.47 0.28 -21.27
C LEU A 159 -10.36 -0.24 -20.13
N ARG A 160 -11.49 0.42 -19.84
CA ARG A 160 -12.50 0.02 -18.83
C ARG A 160 -13.32 -1.24 -19.21
N SER A 161 -12.80 -2.08 -20.09
CA SER A 161 -13.36 -3.39 -20.37
C SER A 161 -13.25 -4.27 -19.12
N PRO A 162 -14.35 -4.93 -18.65
CA PRO A 162 -14.33 -5.69 -17.40
C PRO A 162 -13.26 -6.79 -17.36
N ARG A 163 -12.96 -7.41 -18.51
CA ARG A 163 -11.90 -8.43 -18.66
C ARG A 163 -10.51 -7.84 -18.43
N LYS A 164 -10.24 -6.63 -18.92
CA LYS A 164 -8.96 -5.94 -18.73
C LYS A 164 -8.78 -5.52 -17.27
N THR A 165 -9.82 -4.96 -16.64
CA THR A 165 -9.80 -4.59 -15.22
C THR A 165 -9.58 -5.81 -14.31
N PHE A 166 -10.25 -6.93 -14.58
CA PHE A 166 -10.03 -8.17 -13.84
C PHE A 166 -8.59 -8.69 -14.04
N GLY A 167 -8.07 -8.68 -15.27
CA GLY A 167 -6.67 -9.04 -15.54
C GLY A 167 -5.65 -8.18 -14.79
N ILE A 168 -5.89 -6.85 -14.69
CA ILE A 168 -5.06 -5.96 -13.87
C ILE A 168 -5.12 -6.35 -12.39
N CYS A 169 -6.30 -6.69 -11.86
CA CYS A 169 -6.41 -7.18 -10.47
C CYS A 169 -5.61 -8.48 -10.28
N CYS A 170 -5.69 -9.44 -11.19
CA CYS A 170 -4.88 -10.66 -11.15
C CYS A 170 -3.37 -10.37 -11.22
N ILE A 171 -2.93 -9.36 -11.99
CA ILE A 171 -1.53 -8.93 -12.04
C ILE A 171 -1.10 -8.33 -10.68
N ILE A 172 -1.92 -7.47 -10.06
CA ILE A 172 -1.65 -6.95 -8.71
C ILE A 172 -1.46 -8.11 -7.71
N TRP A 173 -2.37 -9.08 -7.73
CA TRP A 173 -2.29 -10.29 -6.90
C TRP A 173 -0.99 -11.06 -7.10
N MET A 174 -0.60 -11.35 -8.34
CA MET A 174 0.66 -12.05 -8.63
C MET A 174 1.88 -11.24 -8.15
N LEU A 175 1.88 -9.92 -8.35
CA LEU A 175 2.98 -9.05 -7.92
C LEU A 175 3.16 -9.04 -6.40
N VAL A 176 2.08 -8.95 -5.62
CA VAL A 176 2.19 -8.93 -4.14
C VAL A 176 2.53 -10.30 -3.56
N TRP A 177 2.05 -11.40 -4.15
CA TRP A 177 2.50 -12.74 -3.78
C TRP A 177 3.99 -12.95 -4.06
N ILE A 178 4.48 -12.55 -5.25
CA ILE A 178 5.92 -12.62 -5.58
C ILE A 178 6.74 -11.73 -4.64
N GLY A 179 6.27 -10.51 -4.35
CA GLY A 179 6.90 -9.60 -3.39
C GLY A 179 6.95 -10.11 -1.95
N SER A 180 6.09 -11.06 -1.58
CA SER A 180 6.08 -11.70 -0.24
C SER A 180 7.08 -12.86 -0.09
N ILE A 181 7.64 -13.38 -1.19
CA ILE A 181 8.57 -14.53 -1.16
C ILE A 181 9.78 -14.31 -0.22
N PRO A 182 10.44 -13.14 -0.17
CA PRO A 182 11.55 -12.91 0.76
C PRO A 182 11.18 -13.05 2.24
N ILE A 183 9.93 -12.72 2.60
CA ILE A 183 9.42 -12.93 3.96
C ILE A 183 9.35 -14.43 4.24
N TYR A 184 8.73 -15.20 3.35
CA TYR A 184 8.59 -16.66 3.50
C TYR A 184 9.93 -17.40 3.58
N THR A 185 10.90 -17.07 2.73
CA THR A 185 12.19 -17.77 2.67
C THR A 185 13.02 -17.54 3.93
N PHE A 186 13.26 -16.28 4.32
CA PHE A 186 14.18 -15.95 5.42
C PHE A 186 13.62 -16.24 6.83
N HIS A 187 12.36 -16.69 6.93
CA HIS A 187 11.73 -17.11 8.18
C HIS A 187 11.92 -18.60 8.49
N ARG A 188 12.33 -19.41 7.51
CA ARG A 188 12.63 -20.84 7.69
C ARG A 188 13.99 -21.11 8.34
N GLU A 189 14.87 -20.11 8.40
CA GLU A 189 16.29 -20.26 8.77
C GLU A 189 16.59 -19.84 10.22
N VAL A 190 15.58 -19.43 11.00
CA VAL A 190 15.76 -18.83 12.35
C VAL A 190 15.07 -19.67 13.42
N GLU A 191 15.86 -20.36 14.27
CA GLU A 191 15.36 -21.29 15.31
C GLU A 191 14.50 -20.65 16.41
N ARG A 192 14.51 -19.31 16.54
CA ARG A 192 13.74 -18.56 17.56
C ARG A 192 13.04 -17.33 16.97
N TYR A 193 12.23 -17.56 15.94
CA TYR A 193 11.36 -16.55 15.35
C TYR A 193 10.22 -16.12 16.30
N LYS A 194 9.94 -14.81 16.36
CA LYS A 194 8.75 -14.23 17.01
C LYS A 194 7.90 -13.50 15.98
N CYS A 195 6.59 -13.69 16.05
CA CYS A 195 5.64 -13.08 15.15
C CYS A 195 5.61 -11.55 15.24
N PHE A 196 5.63 -10.88 14.10
CA PHE A 196 5.69 -9.42 13.94
C PHE A 196 6.84 -8.73 14.69
N HIS A 197 7.87 -9.49 15.10
CA HIS A 197 8.93 -9.00 15.97
C HIS A 197 10.29 -9.63 15.64
N ASN A 198 11.26 -8.80 15.24
CA ASN A 198 12.59 -9.23 14.77
C ASN A 198 12.56 -10.05 13.45
N MET A 199 12.04 -9.43 12.39
CA MET A 199 12.29 -9.82 10.99
C MET A 199 13.78 -10.10 10.74
N SER A 200 14.09 -11.15 9.97
CA SER A 200 15.46 -11.58 9.64
C SER A 200 16.30 -10.43 9.05
N ASP A 201 17.57 -10.36 9.42
CA ASP A 201 18.49 -9.34 8.90
C ASP A 201 18.71 -9.47 7.37
N VAL A 202 18.45 -10.64 6.78
CA VAL A 202 18.45 -10.83 5.32
C VAL A 202 17.31 -10.08 4.63
N THR A 203 16.15 -9.94 5.29
CA THR A 203 15.04 -9.07 4.83
C THR A 203 15.46 -7.60 4.80
N TRP A 204 16.39 -7.19 5.66
CA TRP A 204 16.97 -5.85 5.73
C TRP A 204 18.23 -5.65 4.87
N SER A 205 18.58 -6.63 4.02
CA SER A 205 19.66 -6.48 3.05
C SER A 205 19.28 -5.48 1.94
N ALA A 206 20.24 -4.68 1.48
CA ALA A 206 20.02 -3.67 0.44
C ALA A 206 19.36 -4.24 -0.84
N SER A 207 19.79 -5.43 -1.25
CA SER A 207 19.31 -6.14 -2.46
C SER A 207 17.85 -6.57 -2.40
N VAL A 208 17.26 -6.67 -1.20
CA VAL A 208 15.84 -7.00 -0.98
C VAL A 208 15.05 -5.74 -0.65
N PHE A 209 15.59 -4.90 0.23
CA PHE A 209 14.94 -3.69 0.72
C PHE A 209 14.67 -2.66 -0.40
N PHE A 210 15.69 -2.27 -1.18
CA PHE A 210 15.52 -1.20 -2.17
C PHE A 210 14.54 -1.54 -3.30
N PRO A 211 14.52 -2.76 -3.88
CA PRO A 211 13.48 -3.13 -4.85
C PRO A 211 12.06 -3.10 -4.27
N LEU A 212 11.85 -3.57 -3.03
CA LEU A 212 10.54 -3.53 -2.38
C LEU A 212 10.08 -2.09 -2.11
N GLU A 213 10.99 -1.22 -1.68
CA GLU A 213 10.68 0.20 -1.43
C GLU A 213 10.41 0.97 -2.74
N ILE A 214 11.27 0.79 -3.76
CA ILE A 214 11.16 1.48 -5.05
C ILE A 214 9.91 1.04 -5.82
N PHE A 215 9.72 -0.28 -6.03
CA PHE A 215 8.62 -0.78 -6.85
C PHE A 215 7.32 -0.95 -6.06
N GLY A 216 7.40 -1.23 -4.76
CA GLY A 216 6.23 -1.41 -3.88
C GLY A 216 5.62 -0.11 -3.38
N PHE A 217 6.38 0.99 -3.26
CA PHE A 217 5.86 2.26 -2.74
C PHE A 217 6.24 3.50 -3.54
N LEU A 218 7.53 3.78 -3.77
CA LEU A 218 7.95 5.05 -4.38
C LEU A 218 7.41 5.23 -5.81
N LEU A 219 7.42 4.17 -6.62
CA LEU A 219 6.85 4.16 -7.97
C LEU A 219 5.31 4.35 -7.96
N PRO A 220 4.51 3.57 -7.19
CA PRO A 220 3.09 3.85 -6.97
C PRO A 220 2.81 5.29 -6.50
N MET A 221 3.56 5.81 -5.52
CA MET A 221 3.42 7.17 -5.02
C MET A 221 3.69 8.22 -6.11
N GLY A 222 4.73 8.04 -6.91
CA GLY A 222 5.06 8.92 -8.04
C GLY A 222 3.99 8.92 -9.12
N ILE A 223 3.50 7.74 -9.52
CA ILE A 223 2.40 7.59 -10.48
C ILE A 223 1.13 8.28 -9.94
N MET A 224 0.81 8.06 -8.66
CA MET A 224 -0.36 8.64 -8.00
C MET A 224 -0.30 10.17 -7.90
N GLY A 225 0.85 10.72 -7.49
CA GLY A 225 1.07 12.17 -7.43
C GLY A 225 0.95 12.81 -8.81
N PHE A 226 1.58 12.23 -9.83
CA PHE A 226 1.48 12.69 -11.21
C PHE A 226 0.04 12.63 -11.74
N CYS A 227 -0.63 11.49 -11.62
CA CYS A 227 -2.01 11.30 -12.08
C CYS A 227 -2.96 12.28 -11.40
N SER A 228 -2.81 12.49 -10.09
CA SER A 228 -3.63 13.42 -9.30
C SER A 228 -3.39 14.87 -9.70
N TYR A 229 -2.12 15.31 -9.74
CA TYR A 229 -1.73 16.66 -10.16
C TYR A 229 -2.26 17.00 -11.56
N ARG A 230 -2.00 16.13 -12.54
CA ARG A 230 -2.47 16.31 -13.92
C ARG A 230 -3.99 16.35 -13.98
N SER A 231 -4.69 15.43 -13.32
CA SER A 231 -6.16 15.39 -13.30
C SER A 231 -6.78 16.67 -12.73
N ILE A 232 -6.28 17.14 -11.59
CA ILE A 232 -6.76 18.36 -10.95
C ILE A 232 -6.47 19.59 -11.82
N HIS A 233 -5.26 19.69 -12.39
CA HIS A 233 -4.87 20.77 -13.30
C HIS A 233 -5.76 20.83 -14.56
N ILE A 234 -6.04 19.69 -15.19
CA ILE A 234 -6.96 19.58 -16.33
C ILE A 234 -8.38 20.02 -15.94
N LEU A 235 -8.90 19.54 -14.81
CA LEU A 235 -10.25 19.86 -14.36
C LEU A 235 -10.39 21.35 -14.01
N LEU A 236 -9.39 21.95 -13.37
CA LEU A 236 -9.38 23.39 -13.05
C LEU A 236 -9.31 24.26 -14.31
N ARG A 237 -8.51 23.88 -15.32
CA ARG A 237 -8.36 24.63 -16.58
C ARG A 237 -9.53 24.54 -17.55
N ARG A 238 -10.50 23.62 -17.35
CA ARG A 238 -11.72 23.60 -18.18
C ARG A 238 -12.57 24.84 -17.85
N PRO A 239 -12.86 25.73 -18.80
CA PRO A 239 -13.70 26.90 -18.56
C PRO A 239 -15.12 26.46 -18.19
N ASP A 240 -15.77 27.24 -17.32
CA ASP A 240 -17.18 27.06 -17.00
C ASP A 240 -18.00 27.81 -18.08
N SER A 241 -18.48 27.07 -19.10
CA SER A 241 -19.15 27.63 -20.28
C SER A 241 -20.41 28.43 -19.92
N THR A 242 -20.33 29.75 -20.08
CA THR A 242 -21.35 30.69 -19.59
C THR A 242 -22.21 31.21 -20.75
N GLU A 243 -23.36 30.59 -20.96
CA GLU A 243 -24.51 31.11 -21.70
C GLU A 243 -25.80 30.76 -20.93
N ASP A 244 -26.78 31.66 -20.88
CA ASP A 244 -27.78 31.66 -19.80
C ASP A 244 -28.75 30.46 -19.81
N TRP A 245 -29.04 29.87 -20.98
CA TRP A 245 -29.84 28.64 -21.06
C TRP A 245 -29.09 27.39 -20.56
N VAL A 246 -27.77 27.48 -20.36
CA VAL A 246 -26.95 26.38 -19.84
C VAL A 246 -26.93 26.37 -18.30
N GLN A 247 -27.28 27.47 -17.62
CA GLN A 247 -27.07 27.71 -16.18
C GLN A 247 -27.45 26.53 -15.25
N GLN A 248 -28.62 25.90 -15.44
CA GLN A 248 -29.06 24.75 -14.61
C GLN A 248 -28.36 23.42 -14.94
N ARG A 249 -27.83 23.29 -16.16
CA ARG A 249 -27.01 22.16 -16.62
C ARG A 249 -25.56 22.34 -16.17
N ASP A 250 -25.05 23.56 -16.27
CA ASP A 250 -23.68 23.92 -15.87
C ASP A 250 -23.50 23.90 -14.35
N THR A 251 -24.48 24.34 -13.55
CA THR A 251 -24.44 24.17 -12.08
C THR A 251 -24.21 22.71 -11.67
N LYS A 252 -24.83 21.74 -12.38
CA LYS A 252 -24.58 20.30 -12.17
C LYS A 252 -23.17 19.90 -12.61
N GLY A 253 -22.69 20.44 -13.73
CA GLY A 253 -21.32 20.27 -14.24
C GLY A 253 -20.26 20.76 -13.24
N ARG A 254 -20.37 22.00 -12.75
CA ARG A 254 -19.49 22.61 -11.73
C ARG A 254 -19.47 21.80 -10.44
N VAL A 255 -20.63 21.32 -9.96
CA VAL A 255 -20.71 20.43 -8.79
C VAL A 255 -20.02 19.09 -9.03
N GLN A 256 -20.19 18.47 -10.21
CA GLN A 256 -19.51 17.20 -10.54
C GLN A 256 -17.99 17.39 -10.73
N LYS A 257 -17.55 18.49 -11.35
CA LYS A 257 -16.14 18.92 -11.48
C LYS A 257 -15.49 19.07 -10.11
N ARG A 258 -16.13 19.83 -9.19
CA ARG A 258 -15.66 19.98 -7.80
C ARG A 258 -15.64 18.65 -7.05
N ALA A 259 -16.70 17.84 -7.14
CA ALA A 259 -16.74 16.54 -6.47
C ALA A 259 -15.62 15.61 -6.96
N CYS A 260 -15.31 15.59 -8.26
CA CYS A 260 -14.22 14.78 -8.82
C CYS A 260 -12.83 15.24 -8.34
N ILE A 261 -12.59 16.56 -8.29
CA ILE A 261 -11.36 17.13 -7.71
C ILE A 261 -11.22 16.72 -6.24
N TRP A 262 -12.29 16.84 -5.44
CA TRP A 262 -12.29 16.45 -4.03
C TRP A 262 -12.01 14.96 -3.83
N THR A 263 -12.60 14.06 -4.62
CA THR A 263 -12.26 12.62 -4.57
C THR A 263 -10.77 12.40 -4.83
N ILE A 264 -10.22 12.97 -5.91
CA ILE A 264 -8.82 12.75 -6.30
C ILE A 264 -7.86 13.30 -5.22
N ALA A 265 -8.12 14.49 -4.70
CA ALA A 265 -7.33 15.09 -3.63
C ALA A 265 -7.43 14.28 -2.31
N THR A 266 -8.63 13.85 -1.93
CA THR A 266 -8.86 13.04 -0.71
C THR A 266 -8.15 11.70 -0.79
N ASN A 267 -8.25 11.00 -1.92
CA ASN A 267 -7.55 9.72 -2.14
C ASN A 267 -6.02 9.88 -2.07
N LEU A 268 -5.46 10.95 -2.65
CA LEU A 268 -4.02 11.22 -2.56
C LEU A 268 -3.58 11.53 -1.11
N VAL A 269 -4.34 12.35 -0.38
CA VAL A 269 -4.04 12.69 1.02
C VAL A 269 -4.12 11.46 1.93
N ILE A 270 -5.18 10.66 1.81
CA ILE A 270 -5.34 9.40 2.57
C ILE A 270 -4.15 8.47 2.32
N PHE A 271 -3.75 8.28 1.05
CA PHE A 271 -2.61 7.45 0.70
C PHE A 271 -1.29 7.97 1.31
N VAL A 272 -0.98 9.25 1.14
CA VAL A 272 0.27 9.83 1.64
C VAL A 272 0.33 9.76 3.16
N VAL A 273 -0.75 10.11 3.86
CA VAL A 273 -0.81 10.06 5.33
C VAL A 273 -0.76 8.62 5.86
N SER A 274 -1.35 7.65 5.16
CA SER A 274 -1.40 6.25 5.62
C SER A 274 -0.12 5.46 5.34
N PHE A 275 0.58 5.72 4.23
CA PHE A 275 1.69 4.87 3.78
C PHE A 275 3.07 5.53 3.90
N LEU A 276 3.21 6.84 3.65
CA LEU A 276 4.53 7.50 3.72
C LEU A 276 5.21 7.39 5.11
N PRO A 277 4.51 7.52 6.26
CA PRO A 277 5.14 7.33 7.57
C PRO A 277 5.65 5.91 7.79
N VAL A 278 4.94 4.89 7.28
CA VAL A 278 5.36 3.47 7.37
C VAL A 278 6.65 3.24 6.60
N HIS A 279 6.70 3.71 5.35
CA HIS A 279 7.85 3.55 4.47
C HIS A 279 9.08 4.34 4.95
N LEU A 280 8.88 5.55 5.48
CA LEU A 280 9.91 6.26 6.22
C LEU A 280 10.38 5.48 7.47
N GLY A 281 9.45 4.84 8.19
CA GLY A 281 9.75 3.99 9.34
C GLY A 281 10.57 2.75 8.96
N PHE A 282 10.27 2.10 7.82
CA PHE A 282 11.07 1.00 7.28
C PHE A 282 12.47 1.48 6.86
N PHE A 283 12.59 2.63 6.20
CA PHE A 283 13.90 3.19 5.86
C PHE A 283 14.76 3.51 7.10
N LEU A 284 14.17 4.11 8.14
CA LEU A 284 14.85 4.36 9.41
C LEU A 284 15.24 3.05 10.13
N GLN A 285 14.38 2.02 10.08
CA GLN A 285 14.68 0.70 10.63
C GLN A 285 15.78 -0.04 9.84
N TYR A 286 15.83 0.13 8.52
CA TYR A 286 16.93 -0.35 7.67
C TYR A 286 18.27 0.28 8.09
N LEU A 287 18.31 1.58 8.40
CA LEU A 287 19.53 2.25 8.89
C LEU A 287 19.96 1.74 10.28
N VAL A 288 19.00 1.45 11.18
CA VAL A 288 19.28 0.81 12.48
C VAL A 288 19.87 -0.60 12.29
N ARG A 289 19.26 -1.42 11.42
CA ARG A 289 19.69 -2.81 11.14
C ARG A 289 21.09 -2.86 10.54
N ASN A 290 21.35 -2.01 9.54
CA ASN A 290 22.65 -1.89 8.87
C ASN A 290 23.67 -1.04 9.65
N ARG A 291 23.47 -0.85 10.96
CA ARG A 291 24.42 -0.23 11.92
C ARG A 291 24.80 1.23 11.67
N PHE A 292 24.08 1.95 10.80
CA PHE A 292 24.24 3.40 10.63
C PHE A 292 23.72 4.20 11.83
N ILE A 293 22.82 3.63 12.64
CA ILE A 293 22.26 4.26 13.84
C ILE A 293 22.56 3.39 15.06
N LEU A 294 23.40 3.89 15.97
CA LEU A 294 23.89 3.16 17.14
C LEU A 294 23.20 3.56 18.45
N ASP A 295 22.74 4.80 18.59
CA ASP A 295 22.13 5.32 19.83
C ASP A 295 20.86 4.57 20.25
N CYS A 296 20.85 4.02 21.46
CA CYS A 296 19.65 3.34 22.00
C CYS A 296 18.40 4.24 22.00
N ARG A 297 18.55 5.54 22.28
CA ARG A 297 17.44 6.50 22.25
C ARG A 297 16.84 6.66 20.84
N MET A 298 17.68 6.66 19.80
CA MET A 298 17.22 6.70 18.40
C MET A 298 16.56 5.37 18.00
N LYS A 299 17.17 4.23 18.36
CA LYS A 299 16.60 2.89 18.11
C LYS A 299 15.20 2.74 18.74
N GLN A 300 15.03 3.18 19.99
CA GLN A 300 13.73 3.21 20.68
C GLN A 300 12.72 4.12 19.96
N GLY A 301 13.12 5.35 19.61
CA GLY A 301 12.27 6.30 18.89
C GLY A 301 11.83 5.83 17.50
N ILE A 302 12.74 5.19 16.76
CA ILE A 302 12.47 4.62 15.42
C ILE A 302 11.53 3.41 15.53
N SER A 303 11.73 2.52 16.50
CA SER A 303 10.81 1.40 16.77
C SER A 303 9.39 1.92 17.08
N LEU A 304 9.27 2.88 18.00
CA LEU A 304 7.99 3.51 18.33
C LEU A 304 7.35 4.19 17.11
N PHE A 305 8.12 4.98 16.34
CA PHE A 305 7.62 5.66 15.15
C PHE A 305 7.10 4.69 14.09
N LEU A 306 7.82 3.60 13.81
CA LEU A 306 7.39 2.58 12.87
C LEU A 306 6.12 1.87 13.35
N GLN A 307 6.06 1.48 14.63
CA GLN A 307 4.88 0.82 15.21
C GLN A 307 3.64 1.72 15.19
N LEU A 308 3.78 3.00 15.56
CA LEU A 308 2.70 4.00 15.46
C LEU A 308 2.27 4.19 14.01
N SER A 309 3.22 4.32 13.08
CA SER A 309 2.93 4.48 11.65
C SER A 309 2.15 3.30 11.09
N LEU A 310 2.53 2.07 11.46
CA LEU A 310 1.78 0.86 11.09
C LEU A 310 0.36 0.87 11.67
N CYS A 311 0.18 1.31 12.92
CA CYS A 311 -1.15 1.44 13.53
C CYS A 311 -2.03 2.43 12.77
N PHE A 312 -1.50 3.62 12.42
CA PHE A 312 -2.23 4.61 11.62
C PHE A 312 -2.51 4.12 10.20
N SER A 313 -1.56 3.43 9.56
CA SER A 313 -1.72 2.83 8.24
C SER A 313 -2.87 1.81 8.21
N ASN A 314 -3.02 1.01 9.26
CA ASN A 314 -4.10 0.04 9.37
C ASN A 314 -5.49 0.70 9.35
N ILE A 315 -5.62 1.98 9.74
CA ILE A 315 -6.89 2.73 9.67
C ILE A 315 -7.30 3.00 8.21
N ASN A 316 -6.39 2.91 7.23
CA ASN A 316 -6.69 3.14 5.80
C ASN A 316 -7.88 2.29 5.31
N CYS A 317 -7.97 1.02 5.71
CA CYS A 317 -9.07 0.11 5.33
C CYS A 317 -10.46 0.58 5.79
N CYS A 318 -10.52 1.49 6.76
CA CYS A 318 -11.73 2.19 7.18
C CYS A 318 -11.91 3.52 6.43
N LEU A 319 -10.81 4.25 6.14
CA LEU A 319 -10.83 5.50 5.39
C LEU A 319 -11.25 5.33 3.93
N ASP A 320 -11.04 4.16 3.33
CA ASP A 320 -11.55 3.83 1.99
C ASP A 320 -13.10 3.84 1.90
N VAL A 321 -13.81 3.95 3.04
CA VAL A 321 -15.24 4.31 3.05
C VAL A 321 -15.53 5.67 2.43
N PHE A 322 -14.58 6.63 2.51
CA PHE A 322 -14.71 7.91 1.82
C PHE A 322 -14.60 7.69 0.30
N CYS A 323 -13.67 6.85 -0.15
CA CYS A 323 -13.57 6.42 -1.55
C CYS A 323 -14.88 5.75 -2.02
N TYR A 324 -15.42 4.79 -1.25
CA TYR A 324 -16.70 4.14 -1.54
C TYR A 324 -17.87 5.15 -1.59
N TYR A 325 -17.98 6.04 -0.58
CA TYR A 325 -19.04 7.05 -0.51
C TYR A 325 -18.98 8.05 -1.67
N PHE A 326 -17.80 8.60 -1.99
CA PHE A 326 -17.67 9.57 -3.08
C PHE A 326 -17.93 8.93 -4.44
N VAL A 327 -17.50 7.70 -4.69
CA VAL A 327 -17.85 6.93 -5.91
C VAL A 327 -19.36 6.69 -5.99
N ILE A 328 -20.02 6.30 -4.89
CA ILE A 328 -21.48 6.12 -4.85
C ILE A 328 -22.22 7.44 -5.04
N LYS A 329 -21.70 8.56 -4.52
CA LYS A 329 -22.24 9.92 -4.73
C LYS A 329 -22.10 10.34 -6.20
N GLU A 330 -20.94 10.12 -6.82
CA GLU A 330 -20.69 10.34 -8.25
C GLU A 330 -21.69 9.55 -9.13
N PHE A 331 -21.83 8.25 -8.86
CA PHE A 331 -22.80 7.36 -9.50
C PHE A 331 -24.24 7.85 -9.38
N ARG A 332 -24.67 8.24 -8.17
CA ARG A 332 -26.02 8.81 -7.92
C ARG A 332 -26.24 10.12 -8.69
N MET A 333 -25.22 10.98 -8.83
CA MET A 333 -25.31 12.22 -9.60
C MET A 333 -25.40 11.95 -11.11
N ARG A 334 -24.52 11.11 -11.67
CA ARG A 334 -24.52 10.74 -13.10
C ARG A 334 -25.84 10.09 -13.54
N ILE A 335 -26.46 9.25 -12.68
CA ILE A 335 -27.78 8.65 -12.94
C ILE A 335 -28.90 9.71 -12.90
N LYS A 336 -28.86 10.65 -11.94
CA LYS A 336 -29.84 11.76 -11.90
C LYS A 336 -29.73 12.70 -13.10
N ALA A 337 -28.58 12.77 -13.77
CA ALA A 337 -28.41 13.52 -15.01
C ALA A 337 -28.95 12.79 -16.26
N HIS A 338 -29.01 11.44 -16.24
CA HIS A 338 -29.50 10.61 -17.36
C HIS A 338 -30.98 10.22 -17.25
N ARG A 339 -31.69 10.60 -16.19
CA ARG A 339 -33.16 10.49 -16.16
C ARG A 339 -33.71 11.67 -16.99
N PRO A 340 -34.39 11.45 -18.12
CA PRO A 340 -35.06 12.55 -18.83
C PRO A 340 -36.12 13.16 -17.92
N SER A 341 -36.27 14.48 -17.99
CA SER A 341 -37.38 15.17 -17.33
C SER A 341 -38.69 14.70 -17.96
N THR A 342 -39.62 14.12 -17.18
CA THR A 342 -40.93 13.65 -17.68
C THR A 342 -41.70 14.73 -18.44
N ILE A 343 -41.47 16.00 -18.11
CA ILE A 343 -41.97 17.20 -18.79
C ILE A 343 -41.63 17.22 -20.30
N GLN A 344 -40.48 16.68 -20.73
CA GLN A 344 -40.11 16.65 -22.15
C GLN A 344 -40.86 15.58 -22.96
N LEU A 345 -41.27 14.48 -22.34
CA LEU A 345 -42.09 13.45 -23.00
C LEU A 345 -43.49 14.01 -23.29
N VAL A 346 -44.14 14.61 -22.28
CA VAL A 346 -45.48 15.21 -22.41
C VAL A 346 -45.51 16.27 -23.52
N ASN A 347 -44.51 17.16 -23.59
CA ASN A 347 -44.46 18.15 -24.66
C ASN A 347 -44.33 17.54 -26.06
N GLN A 348 -43.58 16.43 -26.20
CA GLN A 348 -43.40 15.75 -27.49
C GLN A 348 -44.69 15.06 -27.95
N ASP A 349 -45.43 14.42 -27.04
CA ASP A 349 -46.74 13.84 -27.32
C ASP A 349 -47.78 14.92 -27.74
N THR A 350 -47.78 16.09 -27.07
CA THR A 350 -48.68 17.21 -27.44
C THR A 350 -48.37 17.87 -28.79
N MET A 351 -47.15 17.71 -29.32
CA MET A 351 -46.81 18.18 -30.68
C MET A 351 -47.22 17.18 -31.76
N VAL A 352 -47.09 15.87 -31.49
CA VAL A 352 -47.53 14.82 -32.42
C VAL A 352 -49.06 14.78 -32.53
N SER A 353 -49.80 15.09 -31.45
CA SER A 353 -51.27 15.17 -31.46
C SER A 353 -51.85 16.45 -32.09
N ARG A 354 -51.04 17.25 -32.80
CA ARG A 354 -51.44 18.55 -33.40
C ARG A 354 -50.87 18.79 -34.81
N GLY A 355 -50.29 17.77 -35.45
CA GLY A 355 -49.86 17.78 -36.85
C GLY A 355 -50.90 17.15 -37.79
#